data_AF-A0A4Q7F9G4-F1
#
_entry.id   AF-A0A4Q7F9G4-F1
#
_cell.length_a   1.000
_cell.length_b   1.000
_cell.length_c   1.000
_cell.angle_alpha   90.00
_cell.angle_beta   90.00
_cell.angle_gamma   90.00
#
_symmetry.space_group_name_H-M   'P 1'
#
loop_
_entity.id
_entity.type
_entity.pdbx_description
1 polymer ?
#
loop_
_entity_poly.entity_id
_entity_poly.type
_entity_poly.pdbx_seq_one_letter_code
_entity_poly.pdbx_strand_id
1 'polypeptide(L)'
;MRALFIRHGAERTPEGRSLQLLRAWLSPAQRAQFAGKGYFEVIGGDTGRQYRIYAGASTNVCEIDEKGRPTCGLCFMPRGNLPVGDVMLSQKIALECCENRALEVARRFAPTGFVFGRSRLLG
;
A
#
# COMPACT_ATOMS: atom_id res chain seq x y z
N MET A 1 29.60 -0.71 -10.65
CA MET A 1 28.92 -0.43 -11.93
C MET A 1 27.72 -1.35 -12.20
N ARG A 2 27.87 -2.69 -12.13
CA ARG A 2 26.81 -3.69 -12.44
C ARG A 2 25.49 -3.52 -11.65
N ALA A 3 25.55 -3.18 -10.37
CA ALA A 3 24.35 -2.98 -9.52
C ALA A 3 23.49 -1.77 -9.94
N LEU A 4 24.11 -0.69 -10.44
CA LEU A 4 23.38 0.48 -10.94
C LEU A 4 22.63 0.18 -12.24
N PHE A 5 23.22 -0.63 -13.12
CA PHE A 5 22.58 -1.10 -14.35
C PHE A 5 21.42 -2.05 -14.08
N ILE A 6 21.54 -2.95 -13.09
CA ILE A 6 20.45 -3.85 -12.67
C ILE A 6 19.30 -3.02 -12.08
N ARG A 7 19.60 -2.02 -11.25
CA ARG A 7 18.61 -1.10 -10.68
C ARG A 7 17.91 -0.26 -11.76
N HIS A 8 18.66 0.33 -12.69
CA HIS A 8 18.08 1.07 -13.82
C HIS A 8 17.22 0.18 -14.74
N GLY A 9 17.61 -1.08 -14.93
CA GLY A 9 16.81 -2.05 -15.67
C GLY A 9 15.51 -2.40 -14.96
N ALA A 10 15.56 -2.64 -13.65
CA ALA A 10 14.40 -2.90 -12.81
C ALA A 10 13.42 -1.72 -12.80
N GLU A 11 13.91 -0.48 -12.72
CA GLU A 11 13.09 0.74 -12.76
C GLU A 11 12.40 0.97 -14.13
N ARG A 12 12.80 0.24 -15.18
CA ARG A 12 12.18 0.31 -16.52
C ARG A 12 11.05 -0.69 -16.75
N THR A 13 10.87 -1.69 -15.89
CA THR A 13 9.70 -2.60 -15.98
C THR A 13 8.44 -1.89 -15.50
N PRO A 14 7.23 -2.35 -15.87
CA PRO A 14 5.98 -1.81 -15.33
C PRO A 14 5.98 -1.78 -13.79
N GLU A 15 6.47 -2.85 -13.15
CA GLU A 15 6.60 -2.94 -11.69
C GLU A 15 7.54 -1.86 -11.15
N GLY A 16 8.73 -1.71 -11.73
CA GLY A 16 9.69 -0.70 -11.29
C GLY A 16 9.17 0.72 -11.44
N ARG A 17 8.54 1.04 -12.57
CA ARG A 17 7.94 2.36 -12.82
C ARG A 17 6.80 2.66 -11.85
N SER A 18 5.95 1.67 -11.57
CA SER A 18 4.85 1.82 -10.61
C SER A 18 5.35 2.07 -9.18
N LEU A 19 6.40 1.36 -8.76
CA LEU A 19 7.02 1.54 -7.44
C LEU A 19 7.75 2.88 -7.33
N GLN A 20 8.37 3.34 -8.43
CA GLN A 20 8.97 4.68 -8.49
C GLN A 20 7.90 5.76 -8.34
N LEU A 21 6.78 5.63 -9.05
CA LEU A 21 5.65 6.55 -8.96
C LEU A 21 5.06 6.56 -7.55
N LEU A 22 4.79 5.39 -6.97
CA LEU A 22 4.34 5.27 -5.58
C LEU A 22 5.27 6.05 -4.64
N ARG A 23 6.59 5.78 -4.70
CA ARG A 23 7.59 6.46 -3.84
C ARG A 23 7.60 7.98 -4.04
N ALA A 24 7.38 8.47 -5.26
CA ALA A 24 7.31 9.91 -5.53
C ALA A 24 6.10 10.57 -4.86
N TRP A 25 4.98 9.85 -4.73
CA TRP A 25 3.74 10.32 -4.11
C TRP A 25 3.65 10.13 -2.59
N LEU A 26 4.50 9.27 -2.01
CA LEU A 26 4.56 9.10 -0.56
C LEU A 26 5.21 10.32 0.11
N SER A 27 4.64 10.77 1.22
CA SER A 27 5.28 11.75 2.11
C SER A 27 6.62 11.21 2.64
N PRO A 28 7.53 12.07 3.13
CA PRO A 28 8.79 11.61 3.71
C PRO A 28 8.63 10.53 4.79
N ALA A 29 7.63 10.67 5.66
CA ALA A 29 7.31 9.69 6.70
C ALA A 29 6.80 8.37 6.11
N GLN A 30 5.86 8.43 5.15
CA GLN A 30 5.34 7.24 4.47
C GLN A 30 6.44 6.52 3.68
N ARG A 31 7.35 7.25 3.03
CA ARG A 31 8.52 6.65 2.36
C ARG A 31 9.41 5.89 3.34
N ALA A 32 9.69 6.48 4.50
CA ALA A 32 10.50 5.84 5.54
C ALA A 32 9.81 4.59 6.11
N GLN A 33 8.49 4.66 6.33
CA GLN A 33 7.69 3.49 6.72
C GLN A 33 7.76 2.40 5.65
N PHE A 34 7.55 2.75 4.38
CA PHE A 34 7.52 1.77 3.29
C PHE A 34 8.88 1.09 3.12
N ALA A 35 9.97 1.86 3.14
CA ALA A 35 11.33 1.32 3.04
C ALA A 35 11.74 0.47 4.25
N GLY A 36 11.38 0.88 5.47
CA GLY A 36 11.80 0.19 6.70
C GLY A 36 10.89 -0.95 7.14
N LYS A 37 9.60 -0.90 6.80
CA LYS A 37 8.57 -1.79 7.35
C LYS A 37 7.79 -2.57 6.29
N GLY A 38 7.92 -2.24 5.00
CA GLY A 38 7.16 -2.86 3.92
C GLY A 38 5.69 -2.41 3.86
N TYR A 39 5.33 -1.38 4.60
CA TYR A 39 3.99 -0.78 4.57
C TYR A 39 4.08 0.72 4.83
N PHE A 40 3.03 1.46 4.51
CA PHE A 40 2.88 2.84 4.93
C PHE A 40 1.48 3.09 5.47
N GLU A 41 1.34 4.12 6.29
CA GLU A 41 0.08 4.49 6.92
C GLU A 41 -0.54 5.72 6.23
N VAL A 42 -1.86 5.75 6.18
CA VAL A 42 -2.66 6.83 5.58
C VAL A 42 -3.78 7.22 6.54
N ILE A 43 -4.19 8.48 6.49
CA ILE A 43 -5.35 8.99 7.23
C ILE A 43 -6.51 9.11 6.24
N GLY A 44 -7.65 8.55 6.61
CA GLY A 44 -8.89 8.64 5.87
C GLY A 44 -9.36 10.09 5.73
N GLY A 45 -9.70 10.51 4.52
CA GLY A 45 -10.10 11.88 4.22
C GLY A 45 -11.46 12.28 4.79
N ASP A 46 -12.37 11.32 5.02
CA ASP A 46 -13.74 11.58 5.43
C ASP A 46 -13.94 11.39 6.94
N THR A 47 -13.32 10.35 7.52
CA THR A 47 -13.53 9.94 8.92
C THR A 47 -12.33 10.21 9.81
N GLY A 48 -11.16 10.45 9.24
CA GLY A 48 -9.90 10.59 9.99
C GLY A 48 -9.34 9.27 10.53
N ARG A 49 -9.94 8.12 10.20
CA ARG A 49 -9.42 6.81 10.61
C ARG A 49 -8.04 6.55 10.01
N GLN A 50 -7.23 5.77 10.71
CA GLN A 50 -5.91 5.40 10.25
C GLN A 50 -5.93 4.03 9.59
N TYR A 51 -5.27 3.94 8.45
CA TYR A 51 -5.13 2.71 7.68
C TYR A 51 -3.67 2.40 7.44
N ARG A 52 -3.36 1.12 7.28
CA ARG A 52 -2.05 0.62 6.88
C ARG A 52 -2.17 -0.12 5.56
N ILE A 53 -1.33 0.26 4.60
CA ILE A 53 -1.23 -0.37 3.27
C ILE A 53 0.11 -1.11 3.21
N TYR A 54 0.03 -2.44 3.20
CA TYR A 54 1.16 -3.35 3.05
C TYR A 54 1.52 -3.54 1.57
N ALA A 55 2.79 -3.88 1.29
CA ALA A 55 3.19 -4.24 -0.06
C ALA A 55 2.38 -5.44 -0.57
N GLY A 56 1.71 -5.24 -1.71
CA GLY A 56 0.81 -6.24 -2.29
C GLY A 56 -0.33 -5.58 -3.05
N ALA A 57 -1.13 -6.40 -3.73
CA ALA A 57 -2.25 -5.92 -4.55
C ALA A 57 -3.62 -6.28 -3.96
N SER A 58 -3.69 -7.31 -3.12
CA SER A 58 -4.93 -7.82 -2.53
C SER A 58 -4.75 -8.05 -1.04
N THR A 59 -5.85 -7.93 -0.26
CA THR A 59 -5.85 -8.20 1.19
C THR A 59 -4.72 -7.49 1.93
N ASN A 60 -4.30 -6.33 1.45
CA ASN A 60 -3.10 -5.61 1.88
C ASN A 60 -3.43 -4.32 2.63
N VAL A 61 -4.71 -4.02 2.87
CA VAL A 61 -5.14 -2.84 3.62
C VAL A 61 -5.79 -3.28 4.92
N CYS A 62 -5.47 -2.60 6.02
CA CYS A 62 -6.22 -2.72 7.26
C CYS A 62 -6.44 -1.36 7.94
N GLU A 63 -7.58 -1.20 8.58
CA GLU A 63 -7.80 -0.17 9.59
C GLU A 63 -6.98 -0.52 10.83
N ILE A 64 -6.36 0.49 11.47
CA ILE A 64 -5.59 0.32 12.69
C ILE A 64 -6.12 1.22 13.81
N ASP A 65 -6.07 0.72 15.05
CA ASP A 65 -6.43 1.50 16.24
C ASP A 65 -5.30 2.47 16.65
N GLU A 66 -5.57 3.30 17.67
CA GLU A 66 -4.60 4.25 18.24
C GLU A 66 -3.32 3.59 18.78
N LYS A 67 -3.38 2.28 19.06
CA LYS A 67 -2.22 1.48 19.51
C LYS A 67 -1.49 0.83 18.32
N GLY A 68 -1.89 1.15 17.08
CA GLY A 68 -1.32 0.64 15.84
C GLY A 68 -1.70 -0.81 15.51
N ARG A 69 -2.73 -1.36 16.17
CA ARG A 69 -3.18 -2.75 16.00
C ARG A 69 -4.23 -2.84 14.89
N PRO A 70 -4.12 -3.81 13.95
CA PRO A 70 -5.14 -4.04 12.94
C PRO A 70 -6.50 -4.38 13.57
N THR A 71 -7.56 -3.67 13.16
CA THR A 71 -8.93 -3.89 13.63
C THR A 71 -9.81 -4.53 12.57
N CYS A 72 -9.66 -4.13 11.30
CA CYS A 72 -10.45 -4.65 10.19
C CYS A 72 -9.59 -4.71 8.91
N GLY A 73 -9.58 -5.86 8.25
CA GLY A 73 -8.98 -6.01 6.91
C GLY A 73 -9.93 -5.50 5.83
N LEU A 74 -9.40 -4.77 4.85
CA LEU A 74 -10.14 -4.21 3.73
C LEU A 74 -9.53 -4.70 2.41
N CYS A 75 -10.37 -5.23 1.53
CA CYS A 75 -9.97 -5.63 0.19
C CYS A 75 -10.77 -4.85 -0.85
N PHE A 76 -10.09 -3.89 -1.48
CA PHE A 76 -10.54 -3.14 -2.65
C PHE A 76 -9.31 -2.90 -3.51
N MET A 77 -9.43 -3.16 -4.81
CA MET A 77 -8.35 -2.97 -5.75
C MET A 77 -8.93 -2.59 -7.11
N PRO A 78 -8.20 -1.80 -7.92
CA PRO A 78 -8.59 -1.52 -9.28
C PRO A 78 -8.73 -2.82 -10.09
N ARG A 79 -9.58 -2.80 -11.12
CA ARG A 79 -9.78 -3.96 -11.99
C ARG A 79 -8.58 -4.16 -12.92
N GLY A 80 -8.23 -5.42 -13.15
CA GLY A 80 -7.17 -5.82 -14.08
C GLY A 80 -5.86 -6.24 -13.39
N ASN A 81 -4.90 -6.71 -14.20
CA ASN A 81 -3.57 -7.08 -13.73
C ASN A 81 -2.65 -5.85 -13.78
N LEU A 82 -2.69 -5.05 -12.72
CA LEU A 82 -1.90 -3.82 -12.62
C LEU A 82 -0.63 -4.04 -11.81
N PRO A 83 0.46 -3.31 -12.14
CA PRO A 83 1.66 -3.27 -11.32
C PRO A 83 1.36 -2.91 -9.86
N VAL A 84 2.05 -3.57 -8.93
CA VAL A 84 1.73 -3.46 -7.49
C VAL A 84 1.83 -2.03 -6.96
N GLY A 85 2.78 -1.22 -7.47
CA GLY A 85 2.92 0.17 -7.04
C GLY A 85 1.71 1.03 -7.41
N ASP A 86 1.10 0.78 -8.58
CA ASP A 86 -0.08 1.51 -9.05
C ASP A 86 -1.32 1.11 -8.25
N VAL A 87 -1.44 -0.17 -7.89
CA VAL A 87 -2.50 -0.66 -7.00
C VAL A 87 -2.41 0.02 -5.63
N MET A 88 -1.22 -0.01 -5.00
CA MET A 88 -1.00 0.62 -3.70
C MET A 88 -1.22 2.14 -3.72
N LEU A 89 -0.78 2.82 -4.79
CA LEU A 89 -1.00 4.25 -4.96
C LEU A 89 -2.48 4.58 -5.15
N SER A 90 -3.20 3.79 -5.94
CA SER A 90 -4.64 3.93 -6.12
C SER A 90 -5.39 3.75 -4.80
N GLN A 91 -4.99 2.78 -3.98
CA GLN A 91 -5.57 2.55 -2.65
C GLN A 91 -5.30 3.72 -1.69
N LYS A 92 -4.08 4.29 -1.69
CA LYS A 92 -3.73 5.49 -0.93
C LYS A 92 -4.65 6.66 -1.30
N ILE A 93 -4.75 6.97 -2.60
CA ILE A 93 -5.57 8.08 -3.10
C ILE A 93 -7.05 7.85 -2.74
N ALA A 94 -7.54 6.62 -2.89
CA ALA A 94 -8.93 6.29 -2.56
C ALA A 94 -9.24 6.53 -1.07
N LEU A 95 -8.33 6.15 -0.15
CA LEU A 95 -8.54 6.37 1.28
C LEU A 95 -8.38 7.84 1.69
N GLU A 96 -7.42 8.56 1.12
CA GLU A 96 -7.15 9.96 1.51
C GLU A 96 -8.14 10.95 0.86
N CYS A 97 -8.74 10.64 -0.29
CA CYS A 97 -9.57 11.58 -1.04
C CYS A 97 -11.05 11.17 -1.18
N CYS A 98 -11.35 9.88 -1.09
CA CYS A 98 -12.68 9.32 -1.37
C CYS A 98 -13.02 8.17 -0.41
N GLU A 99 -12.67 8.30 0.87
CA GLU A 99 -12.64 7.20 1.84
C GLU A 99 -13.96 6.42 1.88
N ASN A 100 -15.09 7.12 2.03
CA ASN A 100 -16.41 6.50 2.10
C ASN A 100 -16.72 5.65 0.86
N ARG A 101 -16.33 6.13 -0.34
CA ARG A 101 -16.50 5.37 -1.59
C ARG A 101 -15.61 4.13 -1.62
N ALA A 102 -14.39 4.22 -1.10
CA ALA A 102 -13.51 3.06 -0.98
C ALA A 102 -14.09 2.02 -0.01
N LEU A 103 -14.65 2.47 1.12
CA LEU A 103 -15.27 1.63 2.13
C LEU A 103 -16.59 0.98 1.66
N GLU A 104 -17.37 1.68 0.83
CA GLU A 104 -18.60 1.15 0.21
C GLU A 104 -18.33 -0.11 -0.64
N VAL A 105 -17.22 -0.14 -1.38
CA VAL A 105 -16.87 -1.25 -2.27
C VAL A 105 -15.93 -2.29 -1.63
N ALA A 106 -15.34 -1.97 -0.47
CA ALA A 106 -14.37 -2.84 0.19
C ALA A 106 -15.01 -4.10 0.76
N ARG A 107 -14.45 -5.26 0.41
CA ARG A 107 -14.75 -6.51 1.12
C ARG A 107 -13.99 -6.52 2.45
N ARG A 108 -14.72 -6.64 3.55
CA ARG A 108 -14.15 -6.75 4.90
C ARG A 108 -13.70 -8.18 5.21
N PHE A 109 -12.60 -8.31 5.95
CA PHE A 109 -12.11 -9.61 6.43
C PHE A 109 -11.45 -9.47 7.82
N ALA A 110 -11.36 -10.59 8.55
CA ALA A 110 -10.66 -10.62 9.83
C ALA A 110 -9.14 -10.46 9.60
N PRO A 111 -8.46 -9.49 10.24
CA PRO A 111 -7.04 -9.29 10.06
C PRO A 111 -6.26 -10.42 10.75
N THR A 112 -5.97 -11.52 10.05
CA THR A 112 -5.11 -12.57 10.57
C THR A 112 -3.64 -12.16 10.38
N GLY A 113 -2.80 -12.33 11.40
CA GLY A 113 -1.41 -11.86 11.39
C GLY A 113 -0.54 -12.41 10.24
N PHE A 114 -0.93 -13.55 9.65
CA PHE A 114 -0.23 -14.16 8.52
C PHE A 114 -0.37 -13.38 7.21
N VAL A 115 -1.53 -12.75 6.96
CA VAL A 115 -1.83 -12.06 5.69
C VAL A 115 -0.90 -10.85 5.49
N PHE A 116 -0.56 -10.17 6.59
CA PHE A 116 0.23 -8.93 6.56
C PHE A 116 1.75 -9.15 6.75
N GLY A 117 2.18 -10.36 7.13
CA GLY A 117 3.58 -10.68 7.40
C GLY A 117 4.44 -10.95 6.15
N ARG A 118 3.83 -11.10 4.97
CA ARG A 118 4.53 -11.49 3.72
C ARG A 118 5.35 -10.39 3.04
N SER A 119 5.38 -9.17 3.57
CA SER A 119 5.99 -8.01 2.90
C SER A 119 7.54 -7.98 2.90
N ARG A 120 8.24 -9.05 3.30
CA ARG A 120 9.73 -9.06 3.39
C ARG A 120 10.46 -9.41 2.07
N LEU A 121 9.79 -9.46 0.92
CA LEU A 121 10.40 -9.96 -0.33
C LEU A 121 10.62 -8.90 -1.42
N LEU A 122 10.70 -7.62 -1.08
CA LEU A 122 11.19 -6.58 -2.00
C LEU A 122 12.55 -6.04 -1.50
N GLY A 123 13.54 -6.93 -1.46
CA GLY A 123 14.96 -6.62 -1.30
C GLY A 123 15.71 -7.00 -2.58
#